data_AF-A0A6P4C4K1-F1
#
_entry.id   AF-A0A6P4C4K1-F1
#
_cell.length_a   1.000
_cell.length_b   1.000
_cell.length_c   1.000
_cell.angle_alpha   90.00
_cell.angle_beta   90.00
_cell.angle_gamma   90.00
#
_symmetry.space_group_name_H-M   'P 1'
#
loop_
_entity.id
_entity.type
_entity.pdbx_description
1 polymer ?
#
loop_
_entity_poly.entity_id
_entity_poly.type
_entity_poly.pdbx_seq_one_letter_code
_entity_poly.pdbx_strand_id
1 'polypeptide(L)'
;MEYPGRATRDVSLHELSKRLAEFSQVRGWDQYHSPRNLLLALVGEVGELSEIFQWKGEVGKGLPNWSSADKEHLEEELSDVLLYLVRLADVCGLDLGQAALAKIIKNAQKYPLVTNHNDHHHNPEPKLEKLNSE
;
A
#
# COMPACT_ATOMS: atom_id res chain seq x y z
N MET A 1 -28.91 -13.20 14.27
CA MET A 1 -29.26 -11.82 13.87
C MET A 1 -28.32 -11.49 12.73
N GLU A 2 -28.76 -11.73 11.49
CA GLU A 2 -27.94 -11.46 10.30
C GLU A 2 -27.94 -9.95 10.05
N TYR A 3 -26.75 -9.35 10.05
CA TYR A 3 -26.59 -7.98 9.58
C TYR A 3 -26.76 -8.00 8.06
N PRO A 4 -27.66 -7.18 7.47
CA PRO A 4 -27.82 -7.13 6.03
C PRO A 4 -26.47 -6.73 5.42
N GLY A 5 -25.92 -7.63 4.59
CA GLY A 5 -24.66 -7.42 3.89
C GLY A 5 -24.74 -6.12 3.12
N ARG A 6 -24.01 -5.10 3.59
CA ARG A 6 -23.74 -3.88 2.84
C ARG A 6 -23.14 -4.36 1.53
N ALA A 7 -23.86 -4.18 0.42
CA ALA A 7 -23.34 -4.55 -0.89
C ALA A 7 -21.97 -3.89 -1.05
N THR A 8 -20.91 -4.69 -1.05
CA THR A 8 -19.54 -4.22 -1.23
C THR A 8 -19.45 -3.68 -2.64
N ARG A 9 -19.45 -2.36 -2.77
CA ARG A 9 -19.21 -1.68 -4.04
C ARG A 9 -17.70 -1.61 -4.24
N ASP A 10 -17.23 -2.17 -5.34
CA ASP A 10 -15.84 -2.01 -5.77
C ASP A 10 -15.57 -0.55 -6.13
N VAL A 11 -14.42 -0.03 -5.69
CA VAL A 11 -13.94 1.31 -6.02
C VAL A 11 -12.65 1.16 -6.82
N SER A 12 -12.61 1.74 -8.02
CA SER A 12 -11.41 1.70 -8.87
C SER A 12 -10.43 2.82 -8.52
N LEU A 13 -9.14 2.63 -8.81
CA LEU A 13 -8.13 3.69 -8.67
C LEU A 13 -8.46 4.91 -9.53
N HIS A 14 -9.08 4.70 -10.70
CA HIS A 14 -9.55 5.80 -11.55
C HIS A 14 -10.69 6.59 -10.89
N GLU A 15 -11.62 5.91 -10.22
CA GLU A 15 -12.69 6.57 -9.46
C GLU A 15 -12.11 7.38 -8.29
N LEU A 16 -11.14 6.83 -7.54
CA LEU A 16 -10.45 7.56 -6.48
C LEU A 16 -9.73 8.80 -7.02
N SER A 17 -8.96 8.64 -8.10
CA SER A 17 -8.24 9.73 -8.76
C SER A 17 -9.16 10.88 -9.13
N LYS A 18 -10.29 10.57 -9.77
CA LYS A 18 -11.29 11.57 -10.16
C LYS A 18 -11.88 12.29 -8.95
N ARG A 19 -12.29 11.55 -7.92
CA ARG A 19 -12.85 12.13 -6.69
C ARG A 19 -11.85 13.02 -5.96
N LEU A 20 -10.58 12.63 -5.91
CA LEU A 20 -9.49 13.41 -5.30
C LEU A 20 -9.20 14.69 -6.10
N ALA A 21 -9.19 14.61 -7.43
CA ALA A 21 -9.03 15.78 -8.29
C ALA A 21 -10.18 16.78 -8.10
N GLU A 22 -11.42 16.30 -8.08
CA GLU A 22 -12.61 17.12 -7.79
C GLU A 22 -12.53 17.74 -6.38
N PHE A 23 -12.17 16.95 -5.37
CA PHE A 23 -12.04 17.41 -3.99
C PHE A 23 -10.99 18.53 -3.84
N SER A 24 -9.86 18.38 -4.54
CA SER A 24 -8.76 19.36 -4.59
C SER A 24 -9.18 20.64 -5.30
N GLN A 25 -9.84 20.50 -6.46
CA GLN A 25 -10.27 21.63 -7.29
C GLN A 25 -11.25 22.53 -6.55
N VAL A 26 -12.29 21.97 -5.91
CA VAL A 26 -13.31 22.76 -5.20
C VAL A 26 -12.75 23.51 -3.98
N ARG A 27 -11.57 23.11 -3.48
CA ARG A 27 -10.86 23.76 -2.38
C ARG A 27 -9.73 24.68 -2.85
N GLY A 28 -9.46 24.72 -4.16
CA GLY A 28 -8.33 25.46 -4.72
C GLY A 28 -6.97 24.92 -4.23
N TRP A 29 -6.89 23.63 -3.91
CA TRP A 29 -5.69 23.00 -3.36
C TRP A 29 -4.69 22.56 -4.42
N ASP A 30 -5.06 22.59 -5.70
CA ASP A 30 -4.17 22.21 -6.81
C ASP A 30 -2.85 22.98 -6.80
N GLN A 31 -2.83 24.22 -6.31
CA GLN A 31 -1.62 25.03 -6.15
C GLN A 31 -0.58 24.42 -5.17
N TYR A 32 -1.02 23.59 -4.23
CA TYR A 32 -0.16 22.92 -3.25
C TYR A 32 0.25 21.51 -3.69
N HIS A 33 -0.47 20.93 -4.65
CA HIS A 33 -0.31 19.55 -5.13
C HIS A 33 0.77 19.41 -6.20
N SER A 34 1.96 19.98 -5.96
CA SER A 34 3.13 19.64 -6.77
C SER A 34 3.59 18.19 -6.49
N PRO A 35 4.21 17.47 -7.45
CA PRO A 35 4.68 16.10 -7.23
C PRO A 35 5.55 15.93 -5.98
N ARG A 36 6.46 16.89 -5.73
CA ARG A 36 7.31 16.88 -4.53
C ARG A 36 6.49 16.98 -3.25
N ASN A 37 5.51 17.89 -3.19
CA ASN A 37 4.72 18.08 -1.99
C ASN A 37 3.84 16.85 -1.70
N LEU A 38 3.23 16.26 -2.74
CA LEU A 38 2.45 15.03 -2.62
C LEU A 38 3.31 13.85 -2.17
N LEU A 39 4.54 13.73 -2.67
CA LEU A 39 5.49 12.73 -2.21
C LEU A 39 5.85 12.92 -0.72
N LEU A 40 6.07 14.16 -0.29
CA LEU A 40 6.38 14.43 1.12
C LEU A 40 5.19 14.16 2.04
N ALA A 41 3.97 14.50 1.61
CA ALA A 41 2.75 14.14 2.33
C ALA A 41 2.61 12.61 2.43
N LEU A 42 2.77 11.89 1.32
CA LEU A 42 2.79 10.42 1.31
C LEU A 42 3.80 9.82 2.31
N VAL A 43 5.00 10.39 2.39
CA VAL A 43 6.01 9.94 3.38
C VAL A 43 5.55 10.21 4.81
N GLY A 44 4.85 11.32 5.05
CA GLY A 44 4.19 11.62 6.33
C GLY A 44 3.21 10.51 6.73
N GLU A 45 2.26 10.18 5.86
CA GLU A 45 1.25 9.14 6.14
C GLU A 45 1.88 7.75 6.31
N VAL A 46 2.96 7.45 5.58
CA VAL A 46 3.73 6.21 5.82
C VAL A 46 4.37 6.22 7.21
N GLY A 47 4.78 7.39 7.70
CA GLY A 47 5.24 7.59 9.08
C GLY A 47 4.13 7.31 10.09
N GLU A 48 2.96 7.92 9.93
CA GLU A 48 1.79 7.71 10.81
C GLU A 48 1.35 6.24 10.81
N LEU A 49 1.27 5.61 9.64
CA LEU A 49 1.06 4.17 9.50
C LEU A 49 2.12 3.36 10.27
N SER A 50 3.39 3.77 10.22
CA SER A 50 4.48 3.08 10.94
C SER A 50 4.35 3.22 12.45
N GLU A 51 3.88 4.36 12.96
CA GLU A 51 3.67 4.60 14.39
C GLU A 51 2.67 3.63 15.03
N ILE A 52 1.69 3.14 14.25
CA ILE A 52 0.74 2.12 14.70
C ILE A 52 1.47 0.81 15.07
N PHE A 53 2.54 0.48 14.36
CA PHE A 53 3.29 -0.78 14.53
C PHE A 53 4.54 -0.64 15.40
N GLN A 54 5.09 0.57 15.58
CA GLN A 54 6.44 0.79 16.11
C GLN A 54 6.75 0.10 17.47
N TRP A 55 5.74 -0.07 18.33
CA TRP A 55 5.87 -0.72 19.64
C TRP A 55 5.15 -2.07 19.74
N LYS A 56 4.59 -2.56 18.64
CA LYS A 56 4.01 -3.90 18.57
C LYS A 56 5.18 -4.88 18.35
N GLY A 57 5.17 -6.00 19.06
CA GLY A 57 6.03 -7.14 18.73
C GLY A 57 5.58 -7.80 17.43
N GLU A 58 5.78 -9.11 17.29
CA GLU A 58 5.26 -9.86 16.15
C GLU A 58 3.73 -9.69 15.99
N VAL A 59 3.31 -9.16 14.83
CA VAL A 59 1.89 -8.95 14.51
C VAL A 59 1.38 -10.10 13.66
N GLY A 60 0.46 -10.88 14.24
CA GLY A 60 -0.18 -11.99 13.53
C GLY A 60 -1.08 -11.54 12.38
N LYS A 61 -1.11 -12.33 11.30
CA LYS A 61 -2.03 -12.13 10.17
C LYS A 61 -3.48 -12.07 10.65
N GLY A 62 -4.25 -11.14 10.11
CA GLY A 62 -5.65 -10.92 10.51
C GLY A 62 -5.83 -10.16 11.82
N LEU A 63 -4.74 -9.69 12.45
CA LEU A 63 -4.75 -8.79 13.60
C LEU A 63 -5.62 -9.32 14.77
N PRO A 64 -5.39 -10.57 15.25
CA PRO A 64 -6.30 -11.24 16.19
C PRO A 64 -6.41 -10.54 17.56
N ASN A 65 -5.36 -9.82 17.96
CA ASN A 65 -5.28 -9.16 19.28
C ASN A 65 -5.48 -7.63 19.19
N TRP A 66 -5.97 -7.13 18.05
CA TRP A 66 -6.17 -5.70 17.84
C TRP A 66 -7.62 -5.32 18.18
N SER A 67 -7.79 -4.22 18.90
CA SER A 67 -9.11 -3.67 19.17
C SER A 67 -9.76 -3.12 17.90
N SER A 68 -11.07 -2.85 17.93
CA SER A 68 -11.73 -2.19 16.81
C SER A 68 -11.14 -0.82 16.52
N ALA A 69 -10.74 -0.07 17.56
CA ALA A 69 -10.11 1.24 17.41
C ALA A 69 -8.72 1.13 16.77
N ASP A 70 -7.91 0.12 17.13
CA ASP A 70 -6.62 -0.11 16.46
C ASP A 70 -6.82 -0.41 14.96
N LYS A 71 -7.88 -1.14 14.60
CA LYS A 71 -8.20 -1.49 13.21
C LYS A 71 -8.73 -0.31 12.41
N GLU A 72 -9.58 0.52 13.02
CA GLU A 72 -10.09 1.75 12.41
C GLU A 72 -8.94 2.71 12.12
N HIS A 73 -8.05 2.95 13.09
CA HIS A 73 -6.87 3.78 12.88
C HIS A 73 -5.95 3.22 11.78
N LEU A 74 -5.76 1.90 11.72
CA LEU A 74 -5.01 1.28 10.63
C LEU A 74 -5.69 1.46 9.26
N GLU A 75 -7.03 1.38 9.20
CA GLU A 75 -7.80 1.61 7.98
C GLU A 75 -7.67 3.07 7.49
N GLU A 76 -7.65 4.04 8.42
CA GLU A 76 -7.42 5.46 8.13
C GLU A 76 -6.03 5.68 7.51
N GLU A 77 -4.96 5.26 8.19
CA GLU A 77 -3.59 5.50 7.72
C GLU A 77 -3.27 4.74 6.41
N LEU A 78 -3.79 3.52 6.25
CA LEU A 78 -3.68 2.81 4.96
C LEU A 78 -4.40 3.55 3.84
N SER A 79 -5.54 4.17 4.15
CA SER A 79 -6.32 4.95 3.19
C SER A 79 -5.57 6.22 2.82
N ASP A 80 -4.98 6.94 3.76
CA ASP A 80 -4.24 8.17 3.48
C ASP A 80 -3.00 7.91 2.62
N VAL A 81 -2.23 6.86 2.91
CA VAL A 81 -1.13 6.38 2.04
C VAL A 81 -1.64 6.09 0.62
N LEU A 82 -2.76 5.38 0.48
CA LEU A 82 -3.35 5.07 -0.83
C LEU A 82 -3.78 6.35 -1.58
N LEU A 83 -4.47 7.27 -0.90
CA LEU A 83 -5.03 8.47 -1.52
C LEU A 83 -3.93 9.43 -2.00
N TYR A 84 -2.86 9.63 -1.22
CA TYR A 84 -1.73 10.43 -1.69
C TYR A 84 -0.96 9.74 -2.82
N LEU A 85 -0.80 8.41 -2.80
CA LEU A 85 -0.17 7.69 -3.89
C LEU A 85 -0.97 7.81 -5.20
N VAL A 86 -2.30 7.67 -5.12
CA VAL A 86 -3.20 7.86 -6.26
C VAL A 86 -3.11 9.29 -6.77
N ARG A 87 -3.17 10.30 -5.90
CA ARG A 87 -3.10 11.70 -6.31
C ARG A 87 -1.73 12.06 -6.91
N LEU A 88 -0.66 11.51 -6.36
CA LEU A 88 0.68 11.69 -6.91
C LEU A 88 0.78 11.11 -8.32
N ALA A 89 0.28 9.89 -8.55
CA ALA A 89 0.25 9.28 -9.87
C ALA A 89 -0.55 10.12 -10.87
N ASP A 90 -1.72 10.61 -10.47
CA ASP A 90 -2.59 11.46 -11.29
C ASP A 90 -1.90 12.77 -11.72
N VAL A 91 -1.30 13.49 -10.77
CA VAL A 91 -0.55 14.73 -11.07
C VAL A 91 0.68 14.46 -11.95
N CYS A 92 1.26 13.25 -11.87
CA CYS A 92 2.33 12.81 -12.75
C CYS A 92 1.86 12.27 -14.11
N GLY A 93 0.54 12.18 -14.37
CA GLY A 93 -0.02 11.66 -15.61
C GLY A 93 0.16 10.14 -15.79
N LEU A 94 0.19 9.39 -14.69
CA LEU A 94 0.42 7.95 -14.67
C LEU A 94 -0.88 7.18 -14.37
N ASP A 95 -1.20 6.18 -15.19
CA ASP A 95 -2.22 5.19 -14.85
C ASP A 95 -1.64 4.19 -13.83
N LEU A 96 -1.89 4.46 -12.55
CA LEU A 96 -1.38 3.64 -11.44
C LEU A 96 -1.88 2.19 -11.50
N GLY A 97 -3.12 1.97 -11.95
CA GLY A 97 -3.70 0.63 -12.06
C GLY A 97 -2.98 -0.21 -13.11
N GLN A 98 -2.79 0.36 -14.31
CA GLN A 98 -2.03 -0.31 -15.37
C GLN A 98 -0.56 -0.50 -14.99
N ALA A 99 0.06 0.49 -14.34
CA ALA A 99 1.44 0.37 -13.85
C ALA A 99 1.60 -0.77 -12.83
N ALA A 100 0.65 -0.92 -11.90
CA ALA A 100 0.64 -1.99 -10.90
C ALA A 100 0.48 -3.37 -11.56
N LEU A 101 -0.47 -3.53 -12.49
CA LEU A 101 -0.67 -4.78 -13.23
C LEU A 101 0.60 -5.18 -14.00
N ALA A 102 1.22 -4.24 -14.71
CA ALA A 102 2.48 -4.48 -15.41
C ALA A 102 3.62 -4.85 -14.45
N LYS A 103 3.66 -4.26 -13.26
CA LYS A 103 4.68 -4.57 -12.24
C LYS A 103 4.54 -5.99 -11.69
N ILE A 104 3.33 -6.50 -11.52
CA ILE A 104 3.08 -7.89 -11.09
C ILE A 104 3.67 -8.88 -12.10
N ILE A 105 3.44 -8.66 -13.40
CA ILE A 105 4.01 -9.51 -14.46
C ILE A 105 5.55 -9.49 -14.41
N LYS A 106 6.14 -8.29 -14.28
CA LYS A 106 7.60 -8.14 -14.14
C LYS A 106 8.14 -8.83 -12.88
N ASN A 107 7.41 -8.79 -11.78
CA ASN A 107 7.80 -9.46 -10.53
C ASN A 107 7.77 -10.98 -10.68
N ALA A 108 6.76 -11.54 -11.34
CA ALA A 108 6.66 -12.97 -11.60
C ALA A 108 7.83 -13.49 -12.46
N GLN A 109 8.32 -12.67 -13.40
CA GLN A 109 9.52 -12.99 -14.19
C GLN A 109 10.80 -12.92 -13.35
N LYS A 110 10.88 -11.93 -12.44
CA LYS A 110 12.04 -11.76 -11.54
C LYS A 110 12.13 -12.85 -10.47
N TYR A 111 10.98 -13.38 -10.03
CA TYR A 111 10.86 -14.40 -9.00
C TYR A 111 10.01 -15.58 -9.52
N PRO A 112 10.56 -16.43 -10.41
CA PRO A 112 9.82 -17.55 -10.96
C PRO A 112 9.47 -18.57 -9.88
N LEU A 113 8.36 -19.28 -10.06
CA LEU A 113 8.05 -20.43 -9.23
C LEU A 113 9.15 -21.47 -9.41
N VAL A 114 9.84 -21.81 -8.33
CA VAL A 114 10.74 -22.96 -8.33
C VAL A 114 9.86 -24.20 -8.31
N THR A 115 9.63 -24.81 -9.47
CA THR A 115 9.01 -26.14 -9.53
C THR A 115 10.03 -27.13 -9.02
N ASN A 116 9.85 -27.63 -7.80
CA ASN A 116 10.57 -28.81 -7.31
C ASN A 116 10.08 -30.04 -8.08
N HIS A 117 10.55 -30.20 -9.32
CA HIS A 117 10.72 -31.51 -9.91
C HIS A 117 12.09 -31.99 -9.43
N ASN A 118 12.11 -33.11 -8.68
CA ASN A 118 13.32 -33.70 -8.11
C ASN A 118 14.47 -33.72 -9.14
N ASP A 119 15.48 -32.89 -8.94
CA ASP A 119 16.83 -33.22 -9.33
C ASP A 119 17.80 -32.55 -8.33
N HIS A 120 18.68 -33.38 -7.81
CA HIS A 120 19.70 -33.03 -6.84
C HIS A 120 20.65 -31.95 -7.38
N HIS A 121 20.34 -30.67 -7.18
CA HIS A 121 21.34 -29.62 -7.18
C HIS A 121 21.07 -28.60 -6.07
N HIS A 122 21.86 -28.75 -5.02
CA HIS A 122 22.05 -27.77 -3.95
C HIS A 122 22.41 -26.40 -4.56
N ASN A 123 21.50 -25.45 -4.46
CA ASN A 123 21.84 -24.03 -4.58
C ASN A 123 21.38 -23.33 -3.29
N PRO A 124 22.26 -22.66 -2.55
CA PRO A 124 21.96 -22.20 -1.21
C PRO A 124 21.04 -20.97 -1.26
N GLU A 125 20.20 -20.84 -0.22
CA GLU A 125 19.36 -19.66 0.03
C GLU A 125 20.19 -18.36 0.01
N PRO A 126 19.60 -17.22 -0.41
CA PRO A 126 20.17 -15.93 -0.06
C PRO A 126 20.05 -15.77 1.46
N LYS A 127 21.15 -16.03 2.17
CA LYS A 127 21.27 -15.72 3.59
C LYS A 127 21.05 -14.21 3.73
N LEU A 128 19.97 -13.82 4.40
CA LEU A 128 19.88 -12.55 5.10
C LEU A 128 21.03 -12.54 6.12
N GLU A 129 22.16 -11.98 5.73
CA GLU A 129 23.32 -11.82 6.59
C GLU A 129 22.97 -10.86 7.73
N LYS A 130 22.71 -11.46 8.88
CA LYS A 130 23.18 -11.07 10.22
C LYS A 130 22.98 -9.60 10.59
N LEU A 131 21.90 -9.36 11.33
CA LEU A 131 21.99 -8.55 12.55
C LEU A 131 23.15 -9.10 13.41
N ASN A 132 24.22 -8.31 13.56
CA ASN A 132 25.03 -8.12 14.77
C ASN A 132 26.43 -7.57 14.42
N SER A 133 26.56 -6.25 14.55
CA SER A 133 27.77 -5.47 14.82
C SER A 133 27.28 -4.02 15.01
N GLU A 134 27.30 -3.37 16.17
CA GLU A 134 28.08 -3.47 17.41
C GLU A 134 27.20 -3.12 18.62
#